data_AF-A0A258KLX7-F1
#
_entry.id   AF-A0A258KLX7-F1
#
_cell.length_a   1.000
_cell.length_b   1.000
_cell.length_c   1.000
_cell.angle_alpha   90.00
_cell.angle_beta   90.00
_cell.angle_gamma   90.00
#
_symmetry.space_group_name_H-M   'P 1'
#
loop_
_entity.id
_entity.type
_entity.pdbx_description
1 polymer ?
#
loop_
_entity_poly.entity_id
_entity_poly.type
_entity_poly.pdbx_seq_one_letter_code
_entity_poly.pdbx_strand_id
1 'polypeptide(L)'
;MWWGRGELYFTATSGGPKAAGQIFRYVPSADEGQVGERDNPGRLQLFVESDNTRVLDYADNITISPQGYIVVCEDRYSLIKPNHIKMVTPQGKVFTLGRNVFKGNAEFAGACFSPDGQTLFVNIQWPGMTLAITGPWATMKV
;
A
#
# COMPACT_ATOMS: atom_id res chain seq x y z
N MET A 1 5.44 -4.35 3.70
CA MET A 1 6.54 -3.41 3.35
C MET A 1 6.95 -3.61 1.90
N TRP A 2 7.42 -2.58 1.21
CA TRP A 2 7.83 -2.66 -0.20
C TRP A 2 8.89 -1.61 -0.53
N TRP A 3 9.88 -1.98 -1.36
CA TRP A 3 10.93 -1.08 -1.84
C TRP A 3 10.60 -0.53 -3.23
N GLY A 4 10.74 0.78 -3.44
CA GLY A 4 10.51 1.41 -4.74
C GLY A 4 11.25 2.73 -4.87
N ARG A 5 11.93 2.93 -6.02
CA ARG A 5 12.62 4.18 -6.38
C ARG A 5 13.60 4.71 -5.31
N GLY A 6 14.28 3.81 -4.59
CA GLY A 6 15.28 4.16 -3.57
C GLY A 6 14.69 4.37 -2.17
N GLU A 7 13.44 3.96 -1.95
CA GLU A 7 12.70 4.25 -0.72
C GLU A 7 11.97 2.99 -0.26
N LEU A 8 11.90 2.81 1.07
CA LEU A 8 11.12 1.76 1.70
C LEU A 8 9.78 2.34 2.16
N TYR A 9 8.70 1.67 1.79
CA TYR A 9 7.38 1.94 2.33
C TYR A 9 6.95 0.80 3.24
N PHE A 10 6.28 1.11 4.34
CA PHE A 10 5.66 0.11 5.20
C PHE A 10 4.41 0.65 5.86
N THR A 11 3.54 -0.27 6.24
CA THR A 11 2.23 0.02 6.81
C THR A 11 2.27 -0.16 8.33
N ALA A 12 1.45 0.63 9.01
CA ALA A 12 1.00 0.34 10.37
C ALA A 12 -0.52 0.18 10.30
N THR A 13 -1.00 -1.07 10.24
CA THR A 13 -2.39 -1.43 9.86
C THR A 13 -3.45 -0.69 10.68
N SER A 14 -3.29 -0.66 12.00
CA SER A 14 -4.16 0.04 12.95
C SER A 14 -3.46 1.24 13.60
N GLY A 15 -2.48 1.81 12.91
CA GLY A 15 -1.75 2.99 13.37
C GLY A 15 -2.59 4.27 13.33
N GLY A 16 -2.09 5.29 14.03
CA GLY A 16 -2.66 6.63 14.09
C GLY A 16 -3.84 6.78 15.06
N PRO A 17 -4.28 8.03 15.36
CA PRO A 17 -5.30 8.31 16.35
C PRO A 17 -6.68 7.69 16.08
N LYS A 18 -6.94 7.28 14.84
CA LYS A 18 -8.19 6.68 14.39
C LYS A 18 -8.13 5.16 14.25
N ALA A 19 -6.95 4.57 14.47
CA ALA A 19 -6.69 3.15 14.23
C ALA A 19 -7.17 2.68 12.85
N ALA A 20 -7.03 3.56 11.84
CA ALA A 20 -7.50 3.32 10.47
C ALA A 20 -6.34 3.03 9.51
N GLY A 21 -5.11 3.20 9.95
CA GLY A 21 -3.91 2.84 9.23
C GLY A 21 -3.03 4.03 8.86
N GLN A 22 -1.74 3.75 8.79
CA GLN A 22 -0.70 4.68 8.38
C GLN A 22 0.23 4.02 7.37
N ILE A 23 0.86 4.83 6.53
CA ILE A 23 1.96 4.43 5.66
C ILE A 23 3.16 5.30 6.03
N PHE A 24 4.26 4.65 6.33
CA PHE A 24 5.55 5.27 6.55
C PHE A 24 6.40 5.15 5.29
N ARG A 25 7.22 6.16 5.05
CA ARG A 25 8.26 6.21 4.03
C ARG A 25 9.60 6.36 4.72
N TYR A 26 10.53 5.50 4.37
CA TYR A 26 11.88 5.51 4.87
C TYR A 26 12.86 5.67 3.72
N VAL A 27 13.77 6.63 3.84
CA VAL A 27 14.89 6.84 2.93
C VAL A 27 16.16 6.62 3.74
N PRO A 28 16.92 5.55 3.51
CA PRO A 28 18.18 5.35 4.22
C PRO A 28 19.16 6.47 3.86
N SER A 29 20.10 6.74 4.74
CA SER A 29 21.18 7.65 4.41
C SER A 29 22.25 6.96 3.56
N ALA A 30 23.24 7.73 3.11
CA ALA A 30 24.43 7.16 2.47
C ALA A 30 25.28 6.33 3.44
N ASP A 31 25.13 6.55 4.75
CA ASP A 31 25.89 5.92 5.82
C ASP A 31 25.07 4.85 6.57
N GLU A 32 23.95 4.39 6.00
CA GLU A 32 23.06 3.40 6.62
C GLU A 32 23.80 2.12 7.05
N GLY A 33 23.68 1.75 8.33
CA GLY A 33 24.38 0.61 8.92
C GLY A 33 25.90 0.80 9.04
N GLN A 34 26.43 1.99 8.76
CA GLN A 34 27.85 2.33 8.86
C GLN A 34 28.13 3.20 10.08
N VAL A 35 29.42 3.38 10.41
CA VAL A 35 29.87 4.19 11.55
C VAL A 35 29.34 5.63 11.51
N GLY A 36 29.11 6.19 10.32
CA GLY A 36 28.59 7.54 10.11
C GLY A 36 27.08 7.71 10.26
N GLU A 37 26.30 6.64 10.42
CA GLU A 37 24.83 6.69 10.44
C GLU A 37 24.28 7.64 11.50
N ARG A 38 24.94 7.70 12.67
CA ARG A 38 24.51 8.56 13.78
C ARG A 38 24.54 10.04 13.42
N ASP A 39 25.51 10.45 12.61
CA ASP A 39 25.71 11.85 12.21
C ASP A 39 24.94 12.19 10.93
N ASN A 40 24.66 11.17 10.11
CA ASN A 40 23.87 11.28 8.88
C ASN A 40 22.78 10.19 8.87
N PRO A 41 21.69 10.33 9.66
CA PRO A 41 20.69 9.29 9.78
C PRO A 41 19.75 9.24 8.58
N GLY A 42 19.17 8.05 8.35
CA GLY A 42 18.05 7.90 7.43
C GLY A 42 16.85 8.78 7.83
N ARG A 43 15.98 9.04 6.87
CA ARG A 43 14.78 9.86 7.05
C ARG A 43 13.54 8.99 7.11
N LEU A 44 12.88 8.99 8.25
CA LEU A 44 11.55 8.40 8.42
C LEU A 44 10.48 9.48 8.35
N GLN A 45 9.47 9.26 7.51
CA GLN A 45 8.32 10.13 7.35
C GLN A 45 7.03 9.34 7.56
N LEU A 46 6.12 9.87 8.38
CA LEU A 46 4.71 9.48 8.32
C LEU A 46 4.13 10.03 7.01
N PHE A 47 4.08 9.19 5.98
CA PHE A 47 3.79 9.61 4.62
C PHE A 47 2.30 9.78 4.38
N VAL A 48 1.49 8.86 4.91
CA VAL A 48 0.02 8.96 4.93
C VAL A 48 -0.47 8.56 6.31
N GLU A 49 -1.33 9.38 6.90
CA GLU A 49 -2.13 9.03 8.07
C GLU A 49 -3.60 9.15 7.70
N SER A 50 -4.35 8.08 7.98
CA SER A 50 -5.79 8.05 7.71
C SER A 50 -6.55 8.85 8.79
N ASP A 51 -7.26 9.89 8.39
CA ASP A 51 -8.11 10.70 9.26
C ASP A 51 -9.49 10.06 9.52
N ASN A 52 -9.87 9.10 8.68
CA ASN A 52 -11.08 8.28 8.78
C ASN A 52 -11.00 7.05 7.86
N THR A 53 -11.88 6.07 8.07
CA THR A 53 -11.87 4.78 7.33
C THR A 53 -12.25 4.89 5.84
N ARG A 54 -12.46 6.08 5.27
CA ARG A 54 -12.64 6.26 3.82
C ARG A 54 -11.31 6.49 3.11
N VAL A 55 -10.31 7.04 3.80
CA VAL A 55 -8.96 7.28 3.26
C VAL A 55 -8.23 5.94 3.17
N LEU A 56 -7.88 5.37 4.32
CA LEU A 56 -7.43 3.98 4.47
C LEU A 56 -8.24 3.31 5.57
N ASP A 57 -8.46 2.01 5.44
CA ASP A 57 -9.04 1.17 6.48
C ASP A 57 -8.23 -0.12 6.67
N TYR A 58 -7.36 -0.15 7.68
CA TYR A 58 -6.50 -1.31 7.95
C TYR A 58 -5.57 -1.58 6.77
N ALA A 59 -4.82 -0.55 6.36
CA ALA A 59 -3.82 -0.65 5.31
C ALA A 59 -2.76 -1.67 5.70
N ASP A 60 -2.69 -2.80 5.00
CA ASP A 60 -1.80 -3.90 5.36
C ASP A 60 -0.75 -4.12 4.26
N ASN A 61 -1.10 -4.87 3.20
CA ASN A 61 -0.12 -5.19 2.19
C ASN A 61 0.02 -4.05 1.17
N ILE A 62 1.23 -3.83 0.66
CA ILE A 62 1.51 -2.78 -0.31
C ILE A 62 2.44 -3.28 -1.42
N THR A 63 2.29 -2.68 -2.60
CA THR A 63 3.25 -2.78 -3.71
C THR A 63 3.37 -1.44 -4.43
N ILE A 64 4.35 -1.30 -5.31
CA ILE A 64 4.59 -0.06 -6.06
C ILE A 64 4.24 -0.30 -7.53
N SER A 65 3.41 0.57 -8.09
CA SER A 65 3.06 0.56 -9.51
C SER A 65 4.22 1.00 -10.39
N PRO A 66 4.20 0.73 -11.71
CA PRO A 66 5.21 1.23 -12.64
C PRO A 66 5.40 2.75 -12.59
N GLN A 67 4.32 3.48 -12.30
CA GLN A 67 4.31 4.95 -12.17
C GLN A 67 4.74 5.45 -10.78
N GLY A 68 5.05 4.56 -9.84
CA GLY A 68 5.51 4.90 -8.50
C GLY A 68 4.38 5.19 -7.52
N TYR A 69 3.17 4.72 -7.80
CA TYR A 69 2.03 4.85 -6.88
C TYR A 69 2.07 3.66 -5.93
N ILE A 70 1.70 3.88 -4.68
CA ILE A 70 1.55 2.77 -3.71
C ILE A 70 0.19 2.15 -3.94
N VAL A 71 0.13 0.88 -4.31
CA VAL A 71 -1.08 0.06 -4.25
C VAL A 71 -1.17 -0.50 -2.84
N VAL A 72 -2.32 -0.33 -2.19
CA VAL A 72 -2.55 -0.73 -0.80
C VAL A 72 -3.73 -1.70 -0.76
N CYS A 73 -3.55 -2.80 -0.05
CA CYS A 73 -4.56 -3.79 0.26
C CYS A 73 -5.10 -3.53 1.68
N GLU A 74 -6.41 -3.42 1.82
CA GLU A 74 -7.08 -3.31 3.12
C GLU A 74 -7.37 -4.69 3.72
N ASP A 75 -7.19 -4.80 5.04
CA ASP A 75 -7.50 -5.96 5.89
C ASP A 75 -8.45 -5.57 7.05
N ARG A 76 -9.62 -5.05 6.68
CA ARG A 76 -10.71 -4.83 7.63
C ARG A 76 -11.45 -6.13 7.87
N TYR A 77 -11.34 -6.66 9.08
CA TYR A 77 -12.25 -7.70 9.56
C TYR A 77 -13.66 -7.11 9.84
N SER A 78 -14.62 -7.38 8.96
CA SER A 78 -16.01 -6.94 9.12
C SER A 78 -16.97 -7.79 8.29
N LEU A 79 -18.20 -7.98 8.79
CA LEU A 79 -19.27 -8.61 8.00
C LEU A 79 -19.98 -7.63 7.05
N ILE A 80 -19.80 -6.33 7.22
CA ILE A 80 -20.57 -5.30 6.50
C ILE A 80 -19.71 -4.22 5.82
N LYS A 81 -18.47 -4.01 6.26
CA LYS A 81 -17.56 -3.02 5.68
C LYS A 81 -16.64 -3.69 4.67
N PRO A 82 -16.72 -3.33 3.38
CA PRO A 82 -15.91 -3.97 2.35
C PRO A 82 -14.44 -3.54 2.43
N ASN A 83 -13.54 -4.45 2.07
CA ASN A 83 -12.14 -4.14 1.80
C ASN A 83 -11.95 -3.51 0.41
N HIS A 84 -10.97 -2.62 0.29
CA HIS A 84 -10.61 -1.98 -0.96
C HIS A 84 -9.16 -2.22 -1.33
N ILE A 85 -8.89 -2.06 -2.63
CA ILE A 85 -7.57 -1.73 -3.11
C ILE A 85 -7.52 -0.20 -3.19
N LYS A 86 -6.67 0.42 -2.39
CA LYS A 86 -6.40 1.85 -2.45
C LYS A 86 -5.15 2.10 -3.28
N MET A 87 -5.04 3.32 -3.78
CA MET A 87 -3.80 3.81 -4.35
C MET A 87 -3.41 5.16 -3.76
N VAL A 88 -2.11 5.34 -3.58
CA VAL A 88 -1.49 6.57 -3.06
C VAL A 88 -0.56 7.14 -4.10
N THR A 89 -0.76 8.40 -4.48
CA THR A 89 0.14 9.09 -5.41
C THR A 89 1.48 9.41 -4.75
N PRO A 90 2.53 9.77 -5.52
CA PRO A 90 3.79 10.24 -4.93
C PRO A 90 3.66 11.48 -4.04
N GLN A 91 2.54 12.22 -4.14
CA GLN A 91 2.22 13.38 -3.31
C GLN A 91 1.38 13.02 -2.07
N GLY A 92 1.07 11.73 -1.85
CA GLY A 92 0.28 11.27 -0.70
C GLY A 92 -1.24 11.32 -0.90
N LYS A 93 -1.74 11.62 -2.11
CA LYS A 93 -3.19 11.64 -2.38
C LYS A 93 -3.71 10.20 -2.48
N VAL A 94 -4.76 9.88 -1.72
CA VAL A 94 -5.36 8.54 -1.68
C VAL A 94 -6.63 8.48 -2.52
N PHE A 95 -6.81 7.39 -3.26
CA PHE A 95 -8.06 7.08 -3.98
C PHE A 95 -8.32 5.58 -4.02
N THR A 96 -9.57 5.20 -4.28
CA THR A 96 -9.97 3.79 -4.39
C THR A 96 -9.76 3.30 -5.82
N LEU A 97 -8.98 2.24 -5.98
CA LEU A 97 -8.79 1.54 -7.26
C LEU A 97 -9.88 0.47 -7.47
N GLY A 98 -10.21 -0.28 -6.42
CA GLY A 98 -11.17 -1.37 -6.51
C GLY A 98 -11.79 -1.70 -5.16
N ARG A 99 -12.94 -2.37 -5.18
CA ARG A 99 -13.66 -2.84 -4.01
C ARG A 99 -13.79 -4.36 -4.07
N ASN A 100 -13.54 -5.05 -2.95
CA ASN A 100 -13.87 -6.46 -2.82
C ASN A 100 -15.40 -6.63 -2.78
N VAL A 101 -15.94 -7.39 -3.73
CA VAL A 101 -17.37 -7.74 -3.82
C VAL A 101 -17.63 -9.20 -3.48
N PHE A 102 -16.61 -9.94 -3.06
CA PHE A 102 -16.76 -11.31 -2.61
C PHE A 102 -17.64 -11.38 -1.36
N LYS A 103 -18.62 -12.30 -1.35
CA LYS A 103 -19.63 -12.40 -0.29
C LYS A 103 -19.05 -12.66 1.10
N GLY A 104 -17.94 -13.39 1.20
CA GLY A 104 -17.25 -13.64 2.47
C GLY A 104 -16.46 -12.44 3.01
N ASN A 105 -16.34 -11.36 2.23
CA ASN A 105 -15.64 -10.13 2.59
C ASN A 105 -14.23 -10.34 3.16
N ALA A 106 -13.48 -11.28 2.60
CA ALA A 106 -12.11 -11.52 3.00
C ALA A 106 -11.20 -10.33 2.65
N GLU A 107 -10.06 -10.28 3.32
CA GLU A 107 -9.02 -9.30 3.05
C GLU A 107 -8.38 -9.49 1.67
N PHE A 108 -7.75 -8.42 1.18
CA PHE A 108 -6.78 -8.53 0.10
C PHE A 108 -5.42 -8.92 0.69
N ALA A 109 -4.98 -10.16 0.44
CA ALA A 109 -3.75 -10.72 0.99
C ALA A 109 -2.56 -10.56 0.04
N GLY A 110 -2.32 -9.32 -0.38
CA GLY A 110 -1.13 -8.94 -1.10
C GLY A 110 -1.33 -8.77 -2.59
N ALA A 111 -0.44 -7.97 -3.17
CA ALA A 111 -0.44 -7.63 -4.57
C ALA A 111 0.99 -7.50 -5.11
N CYS A 112 1.16 -7.75 -6.40
CA CYS A 112 2.40 -7.46 -7.11
C CYS A 112 2.11 -7.16 -8.58
N PHE A 113 3.00 -6.40 -9.21
CA PHE A 113 2.96 -6.22 -10.66
C PHE A 113 3.77 -7.31 -11.35
N SER A 114 3.32 -7.73 -12.54
CA SER A 114 4.14 -8.49 -13.48
C SER A 114 5.44 -7.73 -13.80
N PRO A 115 6.54 -8.41 -14.19
CA PRO A 115 7.80 -7.75 -14.49
C PRO A 115 7.72 -6.67 -15.57
N ASP A 116 6.78 -6.80 -16.52
CA ASP A 116 6.51 -5.81 -17.56
C ASP A 116 5.55 -4.69 -17.13
N GLY A 117 5.03 -4.73 -15.91
CA GLY A 117 4.13 -3.74 -15.34
C GLY A 117 2.71 -3.74 -15.93
N GLN A 118 2.35 -4.70 -16.78
CA GLN A 118 1.06 -4.71 -17.48
C GLN A 118 -0.08 -5.36 -16.69
N THR A 119 0.24 -6.20 -15.71
CA THR A 119 -0.74 -6.92 -14.89
C THR A 119 -0.47 -6.68 -13.42
N LEU A 120 -1.50 -6.25 -12.68
CA LEU A 120 -1.53 -6.27 -11.23
C LEU A 120 -2.17 -7.58 -10.77
N PHE A 121 -1.42 -8.42 -10.06
CA PHE A 121 -1.95 -9.58 -9.37
C PHE A 121 -2.37 -9.17 -7.96
N VAL A 122 -3.56 -9.58 -7.52
CA VAL A 122 -4.06 -9.33 -6.16
C VAL A 122 -4.70 -10.59 -5.60
N ASN A 123 -4.37 -10.94 -4.36
CA ASN A 123 -4.94 -12.11 -3.70
C ASN A 123 -6.13 -11.74 -2.82
N ILE A 124 -7.14 -12.61 -2.77
CA ILE A 124 -8.20 -12.62 -1.75
C ILE A 124 -7.93 -13.84 -0.87
N GLN A 125 -7.66 -13.63 0.43
CA GLN A 125 -7.12 -14.67 1.32
C GLN A 125 -8.01 -15.92 1.39
N TRP A 126 -9.30 -15.72 1.65
CA TRP A 126 -10.31 -16.78 1.65
C TRP A 126 -11.36 -16.44 0.60
N PRO A 127 -11.62 -17.31 -0.40
CA PRO A 127 -11.31 -18.75 -0.43
C PRO A 127 -9.96 -19.09 -1.09
N GLY A 128 -9.04 -18.13 -1.22
CA GLY A 128 -7.75 -18.34 -1.89
C GLY A 128 -7.84 -18.08 -3.38
N MET A 129 -8.16 -16.85 -3.76
CA MET A 129 -8.27 -16.44 -5.17
C MET A 129 -7.17 -15.45 -5.53
N THR A 130 -6.61 -15.59 -6.73
CA THR A 130 -5.73 -14.57 -7.33
C THR A 130 -6.45 -13.93 -8.51
N LEU A 131 -6.55 -12.61 -8.50
CA LEU A 131 -7.08 -11.81 -9.59
C LEU A 131 -5.92 -11.27 -10.43
N ALA A 132 -6.06 -11.34 -11.75
CA ALA A 132 -5.16 -10.68 -12.70
C ALA A 132 -5.87 -9.47 -13.29
N ILE A 133 -5.39 -8.26 -12.97
CA ILE A 133 -6.00 -7.00 -13.37
C ILE A 133 -5.10 -6.32 -14.40
N THR A 134 -5.56 -6.23 -15.63
CA THR A 134 -4.90 -5.47 -16.70
C THR A 134 -5.45 -4.05 -16.75
N GLY A 135 -4.64 -3.11 -17.23
CA GLY A 135 -5.05 -1.71 -17.34
C GLY A 135 -3.94 -0.83 -17.92
N PRO A 136 -4.22 0.46 -18.15
CA PRO A 136 -3.25 1.42 -18.64
C PRO A 136 -2.27 1.85 -17.53
N TRP A 137 -1.66 0.91 -16.80
CA TRP A 137 -0.85 1.19 -15.61
C TRP A 137 0.30 2.16 -15.88
N ALA A 138 0.89 2.09 -17.06
CA ALA A 138 1.98 2.97 -17.50
C ALA A 138 1.52 4.40 -17.84
N THR A 139 0.24 4.64 -18.07
CA THR A 139 -0.27 5.98 -18.47
C THR A 139 -1.36 6.50 -17.55
N MET A 140 -1.70 5.75 -16.51
CA MET A 140 -2.67 6.13 -15.49
C MET A 140 -2.26 7.43 -14.79
N LYS A 141 -3.18 8.39 -14.79
CA LYS A 141 -3.07 9.70 -14.13
C LYS A 141 -4.33 9.94 -13.29
N VAL A 142 -4.18 10.52 -12.10
CA VAL A 142 -5.26 10.71 -11.09
C VAL A 142 -5.16 12.09 -10.43
#